data_AF-A0AAN7PZC7-F1
#
_entry.id   AF-A0AAN7PZC7-F1
#
_cell.length_a   1.000
_cell.length_b   1.000
_cell.length_c   1.000
_cell.angle_alpha   90.00
_cell.angle_beta   90.00
_cell.angle_gamma   90.00
#
_symmetry.space_group_name_H-M   'P 1'
#
loop_
_entity.id
_entity.type
_entity.pdbx_description
1 polymer ?
#
loop_
_entity_poly.entity_id
_entity_poly.type
_entity_poly.pdbx_seq_one_letter_code
_entity_poly.pdbx_strand_id
1 'polypeptide(L)'
;MWSVFKRNAIKVYNKNIRIPTCIDISKQVKHALQNNLPIVALESTIITHGMPYPKNLMCAQEVESVVRENGATPATIAILGGRIKVGLSTSQLTELADTEKKKPIKTSRRDFGYVLANKLNGGTTVAGTLIVAKEVGIEVFGTGGLGGVHRDAAVTFDISADLIELGNSPVAVVSSGVKSILDIPKTLEYLETQGVFVATFGKDKAFPAFYCRTSNCDAPYNVTSAFEAANIIRNHFNLGLKSGLLFAVPVLEEFAMDPQKMDKIIEQALLSANKKDISGKEITPYLLSEISKITQGSSLETNIALIKNNAKVATNIAVELTKLKRESNGNTRVPGKYVSTDIGNKPRSVLKRLWDKLRRRKSILAEERRELMATGGGPPKPPASRQPEFDNLIPHLNFETNVDDDFEGINLKNNAQGTSALKKPHVYKENDGLNELKKARLQLIKREEAQMEELHMIRMKEAQYRREAAKFLMMQEEKKK
;
A
#
# COMPACT_ATOMS: atom_id res chain seq x y z
N MET A 1 3.92 19.34 50.87
CA MET A 1 3.18 19.90 49.71
C MET A 1 4.05 19.83 48.44
N TRP A 2 4.62 18.64 48.17
CA TRP A 2 5.64 18.41 47.13
C TRP A 2 5.40 17.04 46.48
N SER A 3 4.16 16.78 46.05
CA SER A 3 3.79 15.51 45.37
C SER A 3 2.80 15.68 44.21
N VAL A 4 2.45 16.90 43.82
CA VAL A 4 1.41 17.16 42.79
C VAL A 4 2.00 17.56 41.43
N PHE A 5 3.29 17.89 41.31
CA PHE A 5 3.91 18.38 40.06
C PHE A 5 4.69 17.36 39.23
N LYS A 6 4.60 16.05 39.52
CA LYS A 6 5.28 14.98 38.75
C LYS A 6 4.35 14.11 37.88
N ARG A 7 3.22 14.67 37.41
CA ARG A 7 2.27 13.93 36.53
C ARG A 7 2.15 14.40 35.08
N ASN A 8 2.98 15.35 34.62
CA ASN A 8 2.91 15.84 33.23
C ASN A 8 4.24 15.74 32.47
N ALA A 9 4.96 14.63 32.61
CA ALA A 9 6.05 14.28 31.71
C ALA A 9 5.80 12.89 31.12
N ILE A 10 5.91 12.80 29.79
CA ILE A 10 5.71 11.61 28.95
C ILE A 10 4.25 11.42 28.46
N LYS A 11 3.77 12.34 27.61
CA LYS A 11 2.91 11.92 26.49
C LYS A 11 3.85 11.51 25.34
N VAL A 12 4.30 10.25 25.36
CA VAL A 12 4.71 9.58 24.13
C VAL A 12 3.48 9.57 23.22
N TYR A 13 3.66 9.74 21.91
CA TYR A 13 2.64 9.48 20.90
C TYR A 13 2.18 8.02 20.95
N ASN A 14 1.45 7.62 21.99
CA ASN A 14 0.60 6.45 21.95
C ASN A 14 -0.63 6.88 21.15
N LYS A 15 -0.67 6.54 19.85
CA LYS A 15 -1.96 6.29 19.24
C LYS A 15 -2.65 5.29 20.17
N ASN A 16 -3.76 5.68 20.78
CA ASN A 16 -4.61 4.77 21.54
C ASN A 16 -5.23 3.76 20.55
N ILE A 17 -4.42 2.83 20.05
CA ILE A 17 -4.88 1.72 19.22
C ILE A 17 -5.64 0.82 20.17
N ARG A 18 -6.97 0.81 20.03
CA ARG A 18 -7.82 -0.13 20.75
C ARG A 18 -7.70 -1.48 20.07
N ILE A 19 -6.76 -2.30 20.57
CA ILE A 19 -6.56 -3.67 20.07
C ILE A 19 -7.87 -4.46 20.26
N PRO A 20 -8.42 -5.07 19.20
CA PRO A 20 -9.60 -5.91 19.30
C PRO A 20 -9.45 -7.01 20.34
N THR A 21 -10.53 -7.33 21.06
CA THR A 21 -10.52 -8.33 22.14
C THR A 21 -10.23 -9.74 21.65
N CYS A 22 -10.32 -10.01 20.35
CA CYS A 22 -9.99 -11.29 19.72
C CYS A 22 -8.48 -11.52 19.47
N ILE A 23 -7.65 -10.50 19.72
CA ILE A 23 -6.20 -10.55 19.50
C ILE A 23 -5.44 -10.75 20.82
N ASP A 24 -4.62 -11.80 20.85
CA ASP A 24 -3.66 -12.09 21.91
C ASP A 24 -2.24 -11.76 21.43
N ILE A 25 -1.61 -10.78 22.07
CA ILE A 25 -0.22 -10.40 21.78
C ILE A 25 0.70 -11.09 22.79
N SER A 26 1.74 -11.75 22.30
CA SER A 26 2.74 -12.40 23.16
C SER A 26 3.47 -11.38 24.05
N LYS A 27 4.00 -11.85 25.20
CA LYS A 27 4.75 -10.98 26.12
C LYS A 27 5.92 -10.27 25.42
N GLN A 28 6.64 -10.97 24.55
CA GLN A 28 7.79 -10.45 23.83
C GLN A 28 7.39 -9.37 22.82
N VAL A 29 6.35 -9.61 22.02
CA VAL A 29 5.85 -8.63 21.04
C VAL A 29 5.27 -7.41 21.76
N LYS A 30 4.50 -7.62 22.84
CA LYS A 30 3.95 -6.53 23.66
C LYS A 30 5.06 -5.65 24.24
N HIS A 31 6.12 -6.26 24.77
CA HIS A 31 7.29 -5.54 25.26
C HIS A 31 7.97 -4.74 24.13
N ALA A 32 8.14 -5.33 22.95
CA ALA A 32 8.74 -4.66 21.82
C ALA A 32 7.91 -3.44 21.35
N LEU A 33 6.58 -3.59 21.27
CA LEU A 33 5.65 -2.50 20.92
C LEU A 33 5.75 -1.36 21.94
N GLN A 34 5.71 -1.67 23.24
CA GLN A 34 5.74 -0.67 24.31
C GLN A 34 7.06 0.12 24.37
N ASN A 35 8.17 -0.50 23.94
CA ASN A 35 9.50 0.10 24.00
C ASN A 35 9.98 0.63 22.63
N ASN A 36 9.12 0.67 21.61
CA ASN A 36 9.51 1.02 20.24
C ASN A 36 10.78 0.27 19.79
N LEU A 37 10.75 -1.05 19.95
CA LEU A 37 11.78 -1.96 19.47
C LEU A 37 11.37 -2.50 18.10
N PRO A 38 12.33 -2.88 17.24
CA PRO A 38 12.03 -3.41 15.91
C PRO A 38 11.27 -4.75 16.03
N ILE A 39 10.20 -4.87 15.23
CA ILE A 39 9.36 -6.06 15.13
C ILE A 39 9.18 -6.40 13.65
N VAL A 40 9.25 -7.69 13.33
CA VAL A 40 8.93 -8.19 11.99
C VAL A 40 7.77 -9.16 12.11
N ALA A 41 6.64 -8.82 11.48
CA ALA A 41 5.53 -9.76 11.31
C ALA A 41 5.94 -10.89 10.38
N LEU A 42 5.40 -12.09 10.60
CA LEU A 42 5.58 -13.27 9.75
C LEU A 42 4.22 -13.96 9.56
N GLU A 43 3.94 -14.48 8.36
CA GLU A 43 2.69 -15.21 8.09
C GLU A 43 2.77 -16.69 8.47
N SER A 44 1.60 -17.32 8.61
CA SER A 44 1.48 -18.75 8.92
C SER A 44 0.90 -19.60 7.80
N THR A 45 0.42 -19.01 6.69
CA THR A 45 0.02 -19.79 5.52
C THR A 45 1.21 -20.56 4.92
N ILE A 46 2.41 -19.97 4.87
CA ILE A 46 3.61 -20.69 4.45
C ILE A 46 3.89 -21.94 5.30
N ILE A 47 3.57 -21.91 6.59
CA ILE A 47 3.75 -23.03 7.53
C ILE A 47 2.68 -24.11 7.30
N THR A 48 1.44 -23.69 7.08
CA THR A 48 0.28 -24.58 7.09
C THR A 48 -0.08 -25.14 5.71
N HIS A 49 0.18 -24.38 4.64
CA HIS A 49 -0.21 -24.70 3.27
C HIS A 49 0.92 -24.50 2.25
N GLY A 50 2.06 -23.92 2.66
CA GLY A 50 3.17 -23.61 1.76
C GLY A 50 4.30 -24.65 1.75
N MET A 51 4.44 -25.44 2.82
CA MET A 51 5.53 -26.40 2.99
C MET A 51 5.03 -27.67 3.70
N PRO A 52 5.60 -28.85 3.39
CA PRO A 52 5.26 -30.10 4.07
C PRO A 52 5.92 -30.20 5.45
N TYR A 53 5.32 -30.97 6.36
CA TYR A 53 5.96 -31.37 7.61
C TYR A 53 7.11 -32.37 7.37
N PRO A 54 8.23 -32.31 8.13
CA PRO A 54 8.59 -31.34 9.18
C PRO A 54 9.28 -30.06 8.67
N LYS A 55 9.48 -29.92 7.35
CA LYS A 55 10.19 -28.76 6.76
C LYS A 55 9.49 -27.44 7.07
N ASN A 56 8.16 -27.43 7.15
CA ASN A 56 7.39 -26.25 7.56
C ASN A 56 7.77 -25.72 8.95
N LEU A 57 7.86 -26.60 9.95
CA LEU A 57 8.21 -26.26 11.33
C LEU A 57 9.66 -25.77 11.42
N MET A 58 10.59 -26.53 10.82
CA MET A 58 12.01 -26.17 10.82
C MET A 58 12.23 -24.81 10.16
N CYS A 59 11.63 -24.59 8.98
CA CYS A 59 11.71 -23.31 8.28
C CYS A 59 11.15 -22.17 9.12
N ALA A 60 9.98 -22.35 9.76
CA ALA A 60 9.40 -21.30 10.61
C ALA A 60 10.30 -20.95 11.80
N GLN A 61 10.89 -21.96 12.45
CA GLN A 61 11.82 -21.76 13.57
C GLN A 61 13.09 -21.03 13.12
N GLU A 62 13.68 -21.43 11.99
CA GLU A 62 14.86 -20.79 11.42
C GLU A 62 14.58 -19.33 11.04
N VAL A 63 13.43 -19.06 10.42
CA VAL A 63 13.03 -17.69 10.06
C VAL A 63 12.85 -16.82 11.30
N GLU A 64 12.21 -17.32 12.36
CA GLU A 64 12.15 -16.57 13.62
C GLU A 64 13.55 -16.37 14.25
N SER A 65 14.47 -17.34 14.11
CA SER A 65 15.85 -17.21 14.58
C SER A 65 16.59 -16.10 13.84
N VAL A 66 16.49 -16.07 12.51
CA VAL A 66 17.07 -15.01 11.66
C VAL A 66 16.61 -13.64 12.12
N VAL A 67 15.32 -13.46 12.41
CA VAL A 67 14.79 -12.18 12.90
C VAL A 67 15.39 -11.80 14.27
N ARG A 68 15.48 -12.76 15.20
CA ARG A 68 16.06 -12.53 16.54
C ARG A 68 17.55 -12.18 16.46
N GLU A 69 18.32 -12.95 15.72
CA GLU A 69 19.77 -12.80 15.56
C GLU A 69 20.15 -11.48 14.91
N ASN A 70 19.30 -10.95 14.03
CA ASN A 70 19.52 -9.66 13.37
C ASN A 70 18.89 -8.48 14.15
N GLY A 71 18.44 -8.70 15.39
CA GLY A 71 18.11 -7.65 16.35
C GLY A 71 16.66 -7.18 16.36
N ALA A 72 15.71 -7.96 15.82
CA ALA A 72 14.28 -7.69 15.92
C ALA A 72 13.50 -8.79 16.65
N THR A 73 12.28 -8.46 17.05
CA THR A 73 11.34 -9.43 17.63
C THR A 73 10.48 -10.04 16.51
N PRO A 74 10.51 -11.38 16.30
CA PRO A 74 9.59 -12.01 15.37
C PRO A 74 8.17 -12.02 15.93
N ALA A 75 7.20 -11.75 15.07
CA ALA A 75 5.78 -11.82 15.36
C ALA A 75 5.08 -12.71 14.32
N THR A 76 5.27 -14.03 14.43
CA THR A 76 4.47 -14.99 13.65
C THR A 76 3.01 -14.85 14.04
N ILE A 77 2.16 -14.60 13.03
CA ILE A 77 0.72 -14.35 13.21
C ILE A 77 -0.05 -15.58 12.72
N ALA A 78 -0.99 -16.05 13.53
CA ALA A 78 -1.88 -17.17 13.22
C ALA A 78 -3.20 -17.07 14.02
N ILE A 79 -4.13 -17.97 13.76
CA ILE A 79 -5.33 -18.16 14.59
C ILE A 79 -5.22 -19.53 15.26
N LEU A 80 -5.35 -19.57 16.59
CA LEU A 80 -5.38 -20.81 17.37
C LEU A 80 -6.62 -20.81 18.26
N GLY A 81 -7.50 -21.79 18.09
CA GLY A 81 -8.74 -21.92 18.86
C GLY A 81 -9.66 -20.69 18.76
N GLY A 82 -9.74 -20.04 17.59
CA GLY A 82 -10.50 -18.81 17.36
C GLY A 82 -9.90 -17.56 18.00
N ARG A 83 -8.64 -17.59 18.42
CA ARG A 83 -7.90 -16.43 18.93
C ARG A 83 -6.79 -16.06 17.97
N ILE A 84 -6.75 -14.81 17.54
CA ILE A 84 -5.63 -14.29 16.74
C ILE A 84 -4.43 -14.21 17.68
N LYS A 85 -3.33 -14.87 17.34
CA LYS A 85 -2.08 -14.84 18.09
C LYS A 85 -1.06 -14.00 17.34
N VAL A 86 -0.41 -13.07 18.04
CA VAL A 86 0.68 -12.25 17.51
C VAL A 86 1.97 -12.57 18.27
N GLY A 87 2.85 -13.33 17.62
CA GLY A 87 4.01 -13.98 18.22
C GLY A 87 3.62 -15.32 18.85
N LEU A 88 3.99 -16.41 18.19
CA LEU A 88 3.73 -17.77 18.68
C LEU A 88 4.81 -18.24 19.65
N SER A 89 4.43 -19.06 20.62
CA SER A 89 5.41 -19.87 21.35
C SER A 89 5.90 -21.04 20.49
N THR A 90 7.02 -21.65 20.86
CA THR A 90 7.51 -22.88 20.21
C THR A 90 6.45 -23.97 20.16
N SER A 91 5.72 -24.17 21.26
CA SER A 91 4.63 -25.17 21.32
C SER A 91 3.47 -24.84 20.38
N GLN A 92 3.08 -23.57 20.27
CA GLN A 92 2.03 -23.12 19.35
C GLN A 92 2.47 -23.23 17.89
N LEU A 93 3.75 -23.00 17.61
CA LEU A 93 4.33 -23.17 16.28
C LEU A 93 4.34 -24.65 15.88
N THR A 94 4.78 -25.54 16.77
CA THR A 94 4.71 -26.99 16.57
C THR A 94 3.27 -27.46 16.38
N GLU A 95 2.34 -26.96 17.17
CA GLU A 95 0.91 -27.25 17.01
C GLU A 95 0.42 -26.83 15.62
N LEU A 96 0.72 -25.62 15.18
CA LEU A 96 0.26 -25.10 13.90
C LEU A 96 0.85 -25.84 12.70
N ALA A 97 2.09 -26.34 12.81
CA ALA A 97 2.79 -27.07 11.75
C ALA A 97 2.28 -28.51 11.56
N ASP A 98 1.62 -29.11 12.56
CA ASP A 98 0.96 -30.42 12.49
C ASP A 98 -0.40 -30.30 11.79
N THR A 99 -0.37 -30.11 10.47
CA THR A 99 -1.54 -29.77 9.66
C THR A 99 -2.51 -30.94 9.49
N GLU A 100 -2.03 -32.19 9.55
CA GLU A 100 -2.88 -33.38 9.48
C GLU A 100 -3.81 -33.48 10.69
N LYS A 101 -3.26 -33.22 11.89
CA LYS A 101 -4.01 -33.28 13.13
C LYS A 101 -4.84 -32.02 13.36
N LYS A 102 -4.29 -30.84 13.06
CA LYS A 102 -4.91 -29.55 13.41
C LYS A 102 -5.78 -28.94 12.33
N LYS A 103 -5.64 -29.41 11.08
CA LYS A 103 -6.42 -28.99 9.91
C LYS A 103 -6.67 -27.47 9.87
N PRO A 104 -5.62 -26.65 9.96
CA PRO A 104 -5.78 -25.20 9.98
C PRO A 104 -6.42 -24.71 8.67
N ILE A 105 -7.34 -23.76 8.77
CA ILE A 105 -7.93 -23.12 7.59
C ILE A 105 -6.96 -22.09 7.02
N LYS A 106 -6.76 -22.07 5.70
CA LYS A 106 -6.09 -20.95 5.02
C LYS A 106 -6.96 -19.70 5.14
N THR A 107 -6.52 -18.73 5.94
CA THR A 107 -7.32 -17.58 6.38
C THR A 107 -6.86 -16.29 5.70
N SER A 108 -7.63 -15.84 4.73
CA SER A 108 -7.55 -14.49 4.17
C SER A 108 -8.57 -13.55 4.85
N ARG A 109 -8.69 -12.31 4.37
CA ARG A 109 -9.57 -11.26 4.92
C ARG A 109 -11.00 -11.74 5.18
N ARG A 110 -11.59 -12.45 4.20
CA ARG A 110 -12.97 -12.93 4.26
C ARG A 110 -13.19 -14.04 5.29
N ASP A 111 -12.13 -14.75 5.66
CA ASP A 111 -12.24 -15.98 6.44
C ASP A 111 -12.21 -15.71 7.97
N PHE A 112 -11.72 -14.54 8.41
CA PHE A 112 -11.57 -14.21 9.84
C PHE A 112 -12.85 -14.42 10.65
N GLY A 113 -13.98 -13.88 10.19
CA GLY A 113 -15.24 -13.99 10.92
C GLY A 113 -15.62 -15.44 11.19
N TYR A 114 -15.48 -16.30 10.18
CA TYR A 114 -15.80 -17.72 10.28
C TYR A 114 -14.84 -18.47 11.20
N VAL A 115 -13.53 -18.30 11.03
CA VAL A 115 -12.50 -19.03 11.80
C VAL A 115 -12.55 -18.62 13.28
N LEU A 116 -12.77 -17.35 13.58
CA LEU A 116 -12.89 -16.85 14.95
C LEU A 116 -14.18 -17.34 15.63
N ALA A 117 -15.33 -17.22 14.96
CA ALA A 117 -16.63 -17.62 15.53
C ALA A 117 -16.67 -19.12 15.86
N ASN A 118 -16.09 -19.95 15.00
CA ASN A 118 -16.09 -21.41 15.16
C ASN A 118 -14.92 -21.94 15.99
N LYS A 119 -14.12 -21.07 16.62
CA LYS A 119 -12.97 -21.46 17.44
C LYS A 119 -11.96 -22.36 16.71
N LEU A 120 -11.77 -22.12 15.42
CA LEU A 120 -10.91 -22.93 14.56
C LEU A 120 -9.46 -22.45 14.59
N ASN A 121 -8.56 -23.30 14.11
CA ASN A 121 -7.19 -22.92 13.79
C ASN A 121 -7.12 -22.36 12.37
N GLY A 122 -6.22 -21.41 12.14
CA GLY A 122 -6.05 -20.79 10.83
C GLY A 122 -4.63 -20.32 10.57
N GLY A 123 -4.11 -20.64 9.38
CA GLY A 123 -2.90 -20.05 8.84
C GLY A 123 -3.26 -18.76 8.11
N THR A 124 -2.78 -17.60 8.58
CA THR A 124 -3.07 -16.32 7.95
C THR A 124 -2.27 -16.17 6.67
N THR A 125 -2.91 -15.73 5.57
CA THR A 125 -2.21 -15.36 4.33
C THR A 125 -1.51 -14.02 4.52
N VAL A 126 -0.80 -13.54 3.49
CA VAL A 126 -0.26 -12.17 3.46
C VAL A 126 -1.35 -11.14 3.79
N ALA A 127 -2.51 -11.16 3.13
CA ALA A 127 -3.64 -10.29 3.48
C ALA A 127 -4.06 -10.41 4.96
N GLY A 128 -4.20 -11.64 5.47
CA GLY A 128 -4.61 -11.83 6.85
C GLY A 128 -3.57 -11.31 7.86
N THR A 129 -2.29 -11.54 7.58
CA THR A 129 -1.19 -11.03 8.40
C THR A 129 -1.08 -9.51 8.33
N LEU A 130 -1.31 -8.90 7.16
CA LEU A 130 -1.33 -7.44 6.99
C LEU A 130 -2.41 -6.78 7.86
N ILE A 131 -3.62 -7.33 7.86
CA ILE A 131 -4.74 -6.84 8.69
C ILE A 131 -4.30 -6.82 10.15
N VAL A 132 -3.81 -7.96 10.66
CA VAL A 132 -3.44 -8.07 12.08
C VAL A 132 -2.24 -7.18 12.41
N ALA A 133 -1.20 -7.16 11.57
CA ALA A 133 -0.02 -6.33 11.75
C ALA A 133 -0.38 -4.84 11.85
N LYS A 134 -1.22 -4.35 10.94
CA LYS A 134 -1.79 -2.99 10.98
C LYS A 134 -2.53 -2.73 12.29
N GLU A 135 -3.43 -3.63 12.70
CA GLU A 135 -4.25 -3.46 13.90
C GLU A 135 -3.44 -3.45 15.20
N VAL A 136 -2.27 -4.09 15.24
CA VAL A 136 -1.38 -4.06 16.40
C VAL A 136 -0.24 -3.06 16.30
N GLY A 137 -0.11 -2.37 15.16
CA GLY A 137 0.93 -1.36 14.92
C GLY A 137 2.31 -1.91 14.55
N ILE A 138 2.40 -3.11 13.96
CA ILE A 138 3.64 -3.64 13.37
C ILE A 138 3.74 -3.14 11.92
N GLU A 139 4.88 -2.54 11.59
CA GLU A 139 5.07 -1.78 10.35
C GLU A 139 5.89 -2.51 9.28
N VAL A 140 6.53 -3.63 9.62
CA VAL A 140 7.36 -4.42 8.69
C VAL A 140 6.94 -5.89 8.75
N PHE A 141 6.78 -6.49 7.57
CA PHE A 141 6.34 -7.87 7.38
C PHE A 141 7.26 -8.57 6.38
N GLY A 142 7.85 -9.71 6.79
CA GLY A 142 8.61 -10.59 5.89
C GLY A 142 7.79 -11.80 5.44
N THR A 143 7.78 -12.08 4.14
CA THR A 143 7.16 -13.28 3.56
C THR A 143 7.97 -13.84 2.39
N GLY A 144 7.60 -15.01 1.88
CA GLY A 144 8.29 -15.63 0.76
C GLY A 144 7.97 -14.89 -0.53
N GLY A 145 6.68 -14.86 -0.89
CA GLY A 145 6.19 -14.24 -2.11
C GLY A 145 4.72 -13.86 -1.94
N LEU A 146 4.32 -12.73 -2.51
CA LEU A 146 2.93 -12.30 -2.47
C LEU A 146 2.02 -13.20 -3.33
N GLY A 147 0.73 -13.26 -3.00
CA GLY A 147 -0.28 -13.53 -4.01
C GLY A 147 -0.40 -12.35 -4.99
N GLY A 148 -1.12 -12.53 -6.08
CA GLY A 148 -1.24 -11.50 -7.11
C GLY A 148 -2.35 -11.79 -8.11
N VAL A 149 -2.22 -11.23 -9.31
CA VAL A 149 -3.12 -11.52 -10.42
C VAL A 149 -2.74 -12.86 -11.03
N HIS A 150 -3.69 -13.78 -11.17
CA HIS A 150 -3.43 -15.06 -11.83
C HIS A 150 -3.38 -14.88 -13.36
N ARG A 151 -2.70 -15.80 -14.06
CA ARG A 151 -2.46 -15.69 -15.52
C ARG A 151 -3.75 -15.52 -16.33
N ASP A 152 -4.80 -16.24 -15.96
CA ASP A 152 -6.11 -16.21 -16.64
C ASP A 152 -7.12 -15.20 -16.05
N ALA A 153 -6.67 -14.30 -15.17
CA ALA A 153 -7.55 -13.38 -14.43
C ALA A 153 -8.36 -12.41 -15.32
N ALA A 154 -7.97 -12.21 -16.58
CA ALA A 154 -8.77 -11.43 -17.54
C ALA A 154 -10.15 -12.06 -17.81
N VAL A 155 -10.27 -13.37 -17.62
CA VAL A 155 -11.52 -14.13 -17.78
C VAL A 155 -12.04 -14.62 -16.43
N THR A 156 -11.16 -15.09 -15.54
CA THR A 156 -11.57 -15.75 -14.29
C THR A 156 -11.76 -14.79 -13.11
N PHE A 157 -11.16 -13.60 -13.20
CA PHE A 157 -11.07 -12.62 -12.11
C PHE A 157 -10.39 -13.20 -10.85
N ASP A 158 -9.56 -14.23 -11.00
CA ASP A 158 -8.78 -14.80 -9.90
C ASP A 158 -7.62 -13.87 -9.52
N ILE A 159 -7.89 -12.98 -8.57
CA ILE A 159 -6.97 -11.95 -8.09
C ILE A 159 -6.86 -12.07 -6.57
N SER A 160 -5.63 -12.17 -6.07
CA SER A 160 -5.39 -12.28 -4.64
C SER A 160 -5.85 -11.05 -3.86
N ALA A 161 -6.55 -11.28 -2.76
CA ALA A 161 -6.90 -10.25 -1.78
C ALA A 161 -5.66 -9.56 -1.16
N ASP A 162 -4.46 -10.14 -1.30
CA ASP A 162 -3.21 -9.53 -0.86
C ASP A 162 -2.99 -8.15 -1.49
N LEU A 163 -3.38 -7.96 -2.76
CA LEU A 163 -3.17 -6.71 -3.49
C LEU A 163 -4.06 -5.57 -2.96
N ILE A 164 -5.33 -5.89 -2.72
CA ILE A 164 -6.28 -4.94 -2.13
C ILE A 164 -5.88 -4.63 -0.68
N GLU A 165 -5.42 -5.63 0.07
CA GLU A 165 -5.00 -5.39 1.45
C GLU A 165 -3.73 -4.54 1.51
N LEU A 166 -2.77 -4.74 0.59
CA LEU A 166 -1.63 -3.83 0.43
C LEU A 166 -2.09 -2.40 0.14
N GLY A 167 -3.13 -2.17 -0.65
CA GLY A 167 -3.68 -0.82 -0.86
C GLY A 167 -4.25 -0.17 0.41
N ASN A 168 -4.61 -0.96 1.43
CA ASN A 168 -5.34 -0.52 2.62
C ASN A 168 -4.56 -0.64 3.94
N SER A 169 -3.38 -1.25 3.92
CA SER A 169 -2.59 -1.55 5.12
C SER A 169 -1.22 -0.88 5.07
N PRO A 170 -0.95 0.12 5.95
CA PRO A 170 0.33 0.83 6.00
C PRO A 170 1.41 -0.03 6.68
N VAL A 171 1.82 -1.09 5.99
CA VAL A 171 2.84 -2.05 6.39
C VAL A 171 3.79 -2.24 5.21
N ALA A 172 5.08 -2.21 5.47
CA ALA A 172 6.12 -2.53 4.49
C ALA A 172 6.29 -4.04 4.41
N VAL A 173 6.05 -4.61 3.23
CA VAL A 173 6.20 -6.03 2.95
C VAL A 173 7.50 -6.27 2.20
N VAL A 174 8.26 -7.24 2.68
CA VAL A 174 9.49 -7.72 2.05
C VAL A 174 9.23 -9.14 1.56
N SER A 175 9.37 -9.36 0.27
CA SER A 175 9.14 -10.65 -0.38
C SER A 175 10.03 -10.80 -1.61
N SER A 176 10.13 -12.00 -2.17
CA SER A 176 10.81 -12.23 -3.44
C SER A 176 9.89 -11.96 -4.63
N GLY A 177 9.24 -10.80 -4.59
CA GLY A 177 8.19 -10.42 -5.53
C GLY A 177 6.88 -11.17 -5.27
N VAL A 178 6.27 -11.64 -6.34
CA VAL A 178 5.02 -12.43 -6.34
C VAL A 178 5.35 -13.87 -6.75
N LYS A 179 4.58 -14.85 -6.27
CA LYS A 179 4.80 -16.27 -6.60
C LYS A 179 4.86 -16.49 -8.13
N SER A 180 5.80 -17.29 -8.63
CA SER A 180 6.06 -17.45 -10.09
C SER A 180 4.87 -17.97 -10.92
N ILE A 181 3.88 -18.58 -10.26
CA ILE A 181 2.63 -19.05 -10.86
C ILE A 181 1.69 -17.91 -11.31
N LEU A 182 2.00 -16.67 -10.95
CA LEU A 182 1.16 -15.49 -11.17
C LEU A 182 1.58 -14.72 -12.43
N ASP A 183 0.75 -13.75 -12.80
CA ASP A 183 1.02 -12.77 -13.86
C ASP A 183 1.71 -11.54 -13.25
N ILE A 184 3.02 -11.45 -13.42
CA ILE A 184 3.83 -10.35 -12.87
C ILE A 184 3.43 -9.00 -13.50
N PRO A 185 3.35 -8.84 -14.84
CA PRO A 185 2.89 -7.59 -15.46
C PRO A 185 1.56 -7.10 -14.90
N LYS A 186 0.51 -7.95 -14.92
CA LYS A 186 -0.81 -7.54 -14.41
C LYS A 186 -0.79 -7.25 -12.91
N THR A 187 0.04 -7.95 -12.14
CA THR A 187 0.17 -7.68 -10.71
C THR A 187 0.79 -6.31 -10.44
N LEU A 188 1.82 -5.91 -11.19
CA LEU A 188 2.43 -4.60 -11.06
C LEU A 188 1.44 -3.46 -11.39
N GLU A 189 0.68 -3.60 -12.49
CA GLU A 189 -0.38 -2.65 -12.88
C GLU A 189 -1.48 -2.56 -11.80
N TYR A 190 -1.86 -3.68 -11.21
CA TYR A 190 -2.84 -3.71 -10.13
C TYR A 190 -2.30 -3.00 -8.87
N LEU A 191 -1.03 -3.23 -8.51
CA LEU A 191 -0.40 -2.57 -7.37
C LEU A 191 -0.28 -1.05 -7.58
N GLU A 192 0.03 -0.61 -8.80
CA GLU A 192 -0.03 0.81 -9.18
C GLU A 192 -1.44 1.37 -8.94
N THR A 193 -2.47 0.68 -9.44
CA THR A 193 -3.87 1.09 -9.27
C THR A 193 -4.27 1.16 -7.79
N GLN A 194 -3.74 0.28 -6.95
CA GLN A 194 -3.97 0.29 -5.49
C GLN A 194 -3.12 1.33 -4.74
N GLY A 195 -2.28 2.11 -5.42
CA GLY A 195 -1.41 3.11 -4.81
C GLY A 195 -0.31 2.51 -3.92
N VAL A 196 0.11 1.28 -4.22
CA VAL A 196 1.15 0.57 -3.46
C VAL A 196 2.52 0.98 -4.01
N PHE A 197 3.41 1.43 -3.13
CA PHE A 197 4.81 1.67 -3.52
C PHE A 197 5.49 0.32 -3.80
N VAL A 198 6.19 0.20 -4.92
CA VAL A 198 6.95 -1.00 -5.29
C VAL A 198 8.40 -0.65 -5.60
N ALA A 199 9.35 -1.35 -4.99
CA ALA A 199 10.77 -1.24 -5.31
C ALA A 199 11.47 -2.59 -5.28
N THR A 200 12.40 -2.82 -6.19
CA THR A 200 13.35 -3.93 -6.06
C THR A 200 14.43 -3.58 -5.04
N PHE A 201 14.81 -4.52 -4.17
CA PHE A 201 15.90 -4.37 -3.22
C PHE A 201 17.21 -4.83 -3.87
N GLY A 202 17.95 -3.87 -4.44
CA GLY A 202 19.17 -4.10 -5.21
C GLY A 202 19.54 -2.90 -6.08
N LYS A 203 20.61 -3.06 -6.85
CA LYS A 203 21.06 -2.03 -7.82
C LYS A 203 20.14 -1.97 -9.05
N ASP A 204 19.55 -3.09 -9.43
CA ASP A 204 18.73 -3.23 -10.62
C ASP A 204 17.25 -3.03 -10.31
N LYS A 205 16.49 -2.60 -11.33
CA LYS A 205 15.03 -2.50 -11.26
C LYS A 205 14.32 -3.80 -11.58
N ALA A 206 15.00 -4.76 -12.21
CA ALA A 206 14.43 -6.05 -12.60
C ALA A 206 13.66 -6.68 -11.43
N PHE A 207 12.35 -6.85 -11.62
CA PHE A 207 11.47 -7.36 -10.59
C PHE A 207 11.71 -8.87 -10.44
N PRO A 208 11.92 -9.40 -9.22
CA PRO A 208 12.18 -10.83 -9.04
C PRO A 208 10.92 -11.68 -9.25
N ALA A 209 11.09 -12.84 -9.87
CA ALA A 209 10.02 -13.81 -10.13
C ALA A 209 10.07 -14.98 -9.13
N PHE A 210 10.18 -14.68 -7.82
CA PHE A 210 10.19 -15.64 -6.72
C PHE A 210 11.37 -16.64 -6.79
N TYR A 211 11.26 -17.73 -7.54
CA TYR A 211 12.35 -18.69 -7.75
C TYR A 211 13.51 -18.13 -8.61
N CYS A 212 13.22 -17.12 -9.43
CA CYS A 212 14.17 -16.51 -10.33
C CYS A 212 14.52 -15.09 -9.86
N ARG A 213 15.79 -14.72 -10.03
CA ARG A 213 16.32 -13.41 -9.60
C ARG A 213 15.70 -12.24 -10.34
N THR A 214 15.34 -12.46 -11.59
CA THR A 214 14.73 -11.47 -12.46
C THR A 214 13.48 -12.06 -13.11
N SER A 215 12.64 -11.16 -13.59
CA SER A 215 11.54 -11.40 -14.50
C SER A 215 11.78 -10.57 -15.76
N ASN A 216 10.86 -10.64 -16.72
CA ASN A 216 10.84 -9.75 -17.88
C ASN A 216 10.16 -8.40 -17.56
N CYS A 217 10.07 -8.02 -16.29
CA CYS A 217 9.44 -6.80 -15.81
C CYS A 217 10.38 -6.03 -14.88
N ASP A 218 10.25 -4.71 -14.85
CA ASP A 218 10.94 -3.84 -13.92
C ASP A 218 9.98 -3.32 -12.84
N ALA A 219 10.47 -3.17 -11.62
CA ALA A 219 9.84 -2.34 -10.60
C ALA A 219 9.95 -0.85 -10.98
N PRO A 220 9.01 0.01 -10.55
CA PRO A 220 9.09 1.44 -10.83
C PRO A 220 10.34 2.08 -10.18
N TYR A 221 10.76 1.55 -9.03
CA TYR A 221 11.92 2.00 -8.26
C TYR A 221 12.83 0.84 -7.86
N ASN A 222 14.03 1.16 -7.40
CA ASN A 222 14.91 0.24 -6.70
C ASN A 222 15.50 0.95 -5.47
N VAL A 223 15.88 0.17 -4.46
CA VAL A 223 16.58 0.64 -3.26
C VAL A 223 17.78 -0.24 -2.98
N THR A 224 18.87 0.34 -2.52
CA THR A 224 20.15 -0.37 -2.39
C THR A 224 20.52 -0.70 -0.95
N SER A 225 19.78 -0.17 0.02
CA SER A 225 20.07 -0.37 1.44
C SER A 225 18.82 -0.39 2.32
N ALA A 226 18.94 -1.01 3.49
CA ALA A 226 17.89 -1.02 4.51
C ALA A 226 17.55 0.39 5.02
N PHE A 227 18.55 1.28 5.10
CA PHE A 227 18.36 2.67 5.50
C PHE A 227 17.53 3.47 4.49
N GLU A 228 17.77 3.26 3.19
CA GLU A 228 17.00 3.89 2.12
C GLU A 228 15.53 3.43 2.16
N ALA A 229 15.30 2.12 2.24
CA ALA A 229 13.97 1.55 2.40
C ALA A 229 13.26 2.10 3.66
N ALA A 230 13.95 2.12 4.81
CA ALA A 230 13.40 2.65 6.05
C ALA A 230 13.05 4.15 5.97
N ASN A 231 13.83 4.95 5.24
CA ASN A 231 13.51 6.36 5.00
C ASN A 231 12.26 6.54 4.15
N ILE A 232 12.08 5.73 3.11
CA ILE A 232 10.87 5.74 2.29
C ILE A 232 9.66 5.39 3.15
N ILE A 233 9.74 4.30 3.92
CA ILE A 233 8.68 3.86 4.84
C ILE A 233 8.31 4.97 5.82
N ARG A 234 9.30 5.60 6.46
CA ARG A 234 9.07 6.70 7.40
C ARG A 234 8.34 7.87 6.75
N ASN A 235 8.77 8.32 5.56
CA ASN A 235 8.13 9.43 4.87
C ASN A 235 6.71 9.08 4.41
N HIS A 236 6.51 7.86 3.89
CA HIS A 236 5.20 7.34 3.49
C HIS A 236 4.20 7.38 4.65
N PHE A 237 4.59 6.88 5.82
CA PHE A 237 3.73 6.88 7.01
C PHE A 237 3.57 8.28 7.64
N ASN A 238 4.59 9.14 7.60
CA ASN A 238 4.51 10.52 8.08
C ASN A 238 3.53 11.37 7.26
N LEU A 239 3.42 11.11 5.95
CA LEU A 239 2.41 11.75 5.10
C LEU A 239 0.98 11.25 5.39
N GLY A 240 0.85 10.17 6.16
CA GLY A 240 -0.43 9.60 6.54
C GLY A 240 -1.03 8.67 5.47
N LEU A 241 -0.26 8.28 4.46
CA LEU A 241 -0.66 7.32 3.44
C LEU A 241 -1.08 5.99 4.07
N LYS A 242 -2.12 5.38 3.51
CA LYS A 242 -2.75 4.17 4.05
C LYS A 242 -2.37 2.90 3.31
N SER A 243 -1.78 3.02 2.13
CA SER A 243 -1.22 1.90 1.40
C SER A 243 0.06 1.39 2.05
N GLY A 244 0.37 0.13 1.78
CA GLY A 244 1.61 -0.53 2.12
C GLY A 244 2.69 -0.25 1.09
N LEU A 245 3.82 -0.90 1.30
CA LEU A 245 4.98 -0.84 0.44
C LEU A 245 5.46 -2.25 0.15
N LEU A 246 5.92 -2.51 -1.07
CA LEU A 246 6.56 -3.76 -1.46
C LEU A 246 8.03 -3.51 -1.77
N PHE A 247 8.90 -4.16 -1.00
CA PHE A 247 10.32 -4.27 -1.30
C PHE A 247 10.60 -5.69 -1.80
N ALA A 248 10.75 -5.81 -3.13
CA ALA A 248 10.95 -7.08 -3.81
C ALA A 248 12.43 -7.47 -3.80
N VAL A 249 12.79 -8.52 -3.07
CA VAL A 249 14.16 -8.99 -2.85
C VAL A 249 14.46 -10.17 -3.76
N PRO A 250 15.41 -10.05 -4.72
CA PRO A 250 15.85 -11.18 -5.51
C PRO A 250 16.36 -12.32 -4.63
N VAL A 251 16.03 -13.55 -5.00
CA VAL A 251 16.63 -14.74 -4.37
C VAL A 251 18.16 -14.70 -4.53
N LEU A 252 18.90 -15.29 -3.59
CA LEU A 252 20.35 -15.35 -3.69
C LEU A 252 20.77 -16.15 -4.93
N GLU A 253 21.87 -15.76 -5.57
CA GLU A 253 22.39 -16.37 -6.81
C GLU A 253 22.54 -17.89 -6.70
N GLU A 254 23.10 -18.37 -5.59
CA GLU A 254 23.34 -19.78 -5.32
C GLU A 254 22.07 -20.64 -5.20
N PHE A 255 20.90 -20.02 -4.97
CA PHE A 255 19.61 -20.70 -4.89
C PHE A 255 18.69 -20.36 -6.07
N ALA A 256 19.13 -19.51 -7.00
CA ALA A 256 18.31 -19.05 -8.11
C ALA A 256 18.07 -20.17 -9.12
N MET A 257 16.83 -20.26 -9.60
CA MET A 257 16.46 -21.20 -10.66
C MET A 257 16.49 -20.50 -12.03
N ASP A 258 16.78 -21.27 -13.07
CA ASP A 258 16.78 -20.77 -14.45
C ASP A 258 15.37 -20.36 -14.90
N PRO A 259 15.17 -19.13 -15.40
CA PRO A 259 13.84 -18.65 -15.80
C PRO A 259 13.15 -19.51 -16.86
N GLN A 260 13.88 -19.92 -17.90
CA GLN A 260 13.29 -20.68 -19.00
C GLN A 260 12.86 -22.09 -18.56
N LYS A 261 13.65 -22.73 -17.69
CA LYS A 261 13.28 -24.00 -17.07
C LYS A 261 12.06 -23.83 -16.17
N MET A 262 12.03 -22.77 -15.35
CA MET A 262 10.91 -22.53 -14.44
C MET A 262 9.60 -22.25 -15.16
N ASP A 263 9.62 -21.49 -16.26
CA ASP A 263 8.42 -21.24 -17.06
C ASP A 263 7.80 -22.54 -17.58
N LYS A 264 8.61 -23.45 -18.13
CA LYS A 264 8.15 -24.78 -18.58
C LYS A 264 7.56 -25.61 -17.45
N ILE A 265 8.18 -25.58 -16.27
CA ILE A 265 7.70 -26.32 -15.09
C ILE A 265 6.35 -25.76 -14.60
N ILE A 266 6.20 -24.43 -14.61
CA ILE A 266 4.96 -23.75 -14.22
C ILE A 266 3.84 -24.05 -15.22
N GLU A 267 4.11 -24.00 -16.52
CA GLU A 267 3.16 -24.38 -17.56
C GLU A 267 2.68 -25.83 -17.38
N GLN A 268 3.62 -26.76 -17.14
CA GLN A 268 3.28 -28.15 -16.86
C GLN A 268 2.39 -28.28 -15.60
N ALA A 269 2.71 -27.57 -14.52
CA ALA A 269 1.93 -27.60 -13.29
C ALA A 269 0.51 -27.02 -13.48
N LEU A 270 0.37 -25.94 -14.27
CA LEU A 270 -0.91 -25.33 -14.62
C LEU A 270 -1.78 -26.28 -15.46
N LEU A 271 -1.21 -26.95 -16.45
CA LEU A 271 -1.91 -27.99 -17.22
C LEU A 271 -2.38 -29.14 -16.31
N SER A 272 -1.56 -29.56 -15.35
CA SER A 272 -1.94 -30.57 -14.35
C SER A 272 -3.07 -30.10 -13.43
N ALA A 273 -3.13 -28.82 -13.08
CA ALA A 273 -4.20 -28.25 -12.25
C ALA A 273 -5.53 -28.21 -13.00
N ASN A 274 -5.49 -27.75 -14.26
CA ASN A 274 -6.67 -27.68 -15.14
C ASN A 274 -7.27 -29.06 -15.39
N LYS A 275 -6.45 -30.10 -15.60
CA LYS A 275 -6.93 -31.49 -15.76
C LYS A 275 -7.63 -32.05 -14.51
N LYS A 276 -7.44 -31.45 -13.35
CA LYS A 276 -8.03 -31.86 -12.07
C LYS A 276 -9.08 -30.86 -11.55
N ASP A 277 -9.46 -29.87 -12.36
CA ASP A 277 -10.41 -28.81 -12.02
C ASP A 277 -10.09 -28.09 -10.69
N ILE A 278 -8.80 -27.94 -10.37
CA ILE A 278 -8.36 -27.25 -9.15
C ILE A 278 -8.44 -25.74 -9.39
N SER A 279 -9.13 -25.03 -8.50
CA SER A 279 -9.37 -23.60 -8.64
C SER A 279 -9.47 -22.87 -7.30
N GLY A 280 -9.56 -21.55 -7.33
CA GLY A 280 -9.75 -20.71 -6.15
C GLY A 280 -8.63 -20.86 -5.12
N LYS A 281 -8.95 -20.93 -3.83
CA LYS A 281 -7.92 -20.90 -2.76
C LYS A 281 -6.98 -22.12 -2.74
N GLU A 282 -7.36 -23.21 -3.40
CA GLU A 282 -6.63 -24.48 -3.49
C GLU A 282 -5.58 -24.50 -4.62
N ILE A 283 -5.65 -23.57 -5.58
CA ILE A 283 -4.74 -23.56 -6.74
C ILE A 283 -3.28 -23.34 -6.32
N THR A 284 -3.00 -22.37 -5.43
CA THR A 284 -1.62 -22.05 -5.03
C THR A 284 -0.94 -23.19 -4.28
N PRO A 285 -1.55 -23.80 -3.23
CA PRO A 285 -0.94 -24.95 -2.56
C PRO A 285 -0.70 -26.12 -3.51
N TYR A 286 -1.64 -26.40 -4.42
CA TYR A 286 -1.48 -27.46 -5.41
C TYR A 286 -0.30 -27.19 -6.34
N LEU A 287 -0.22 -25.99 -6.93
CA LEU A 287 0.84 -25.66 -7.88
C LEU A 287 2.23 -25.68 -7.21
N LEU A 288 2.36 -25.20 -5.98
CA LEU A 288 3.64 -25.27 -5.25
C LEU A 288 4.04 -26.72 -4.96
N SER A 289 3.08 -27.58 -4.61
CA SER A 289 3.33 -29.01 -4.41
C SER A 289 3.77 -29.68 -5.72
N GLU A 290 3.09 -29.39 -6.83
CA GLU A 290 3.39 -29.98 -8.13
C GLU A 290 4.75 -29.52 -8.66
N ILE A 291 5.07 -28.22 -8.55
CA ILE A 291 6.39 -27.67 -8.88
C ILE A 291 7.47 -28.36 -8.04
N SER A 292 7.25 -28.53 -6.73
CA SER A 292 8.21 -29.22 -5.87
C SER A 292 8.46 -30.67 -6.28
N LYS A 293 7.45 -31.37 -6.81
CA LYS A 293 7.61 -32.74 -7.34
C LYS A 293 8.42 -32.73 -8.64
N ILE A 294 8.04 -31.87 -9.59
CA ILE A 294 8.72 -31.77 -10.89
C ILE A 294 10.19 -31.39 -10.71
N THR A 295 10.49 -30.49 -9.78
CA THR A 295 11.86 -30.02 -9.50
C THR A 295 12.63 -30.92 -8.53
N GLN A 296 12.06 -32.07 -8.13
CA GLN A 296 12.65 -33.00 -7.16
C GLN A 296 13.12 -32.33 -5.86
N GLY A 297 12.33 -31.36 -5.37
CA GLY A 297 12.60 -30.63 -4.13
C GLY A 297 13.45 -29.36 -4.24
N SER A 298 14.16 -29.11 -5.35
CA SER A 298 15.00 -27.91 -5.48
C SER A 298 14.23 -26.59 -5.35
N SER A 299 13.00 -26.50 -5.89
CA SER A 299 12.14 -25.31 -5.68
C SER A 299 11.77 -25.10 -4.21
N LEU A 300 11.63 -26.15 -3.40
CA LEU A 300 11.38 -26.03 -1.97
C LEU A 300 12.63 -25.51 -1.24
N GLU A 301 13.82 -25.94 -1.63
CA GLU A 301 15.09 -25.42 -1.10
C GLU A 301 15.24 -23.93 -1.42
N THR A 302 14.98 -23.53 -2.67
CA THR A 302 14.94 -22.12 -3.08
C THR A 302 13.90 -21.34 -2.27
N ASN A 303 12.71 -21.90 -2.03
CA ASN A 303 11.64 -21.26 -1.24
C ASN A 303 12.07 -21.04 0.22
N ILE A 304 12.78 -21.99 0.83
CA ILE A 304 13.32 -21.85 2.19
C ILE A 304 14.43 -20.79 2.22
N ALA A 305 15.33 -20.79 1.24
CA ALA A 305 16.41 -19.82 1.17
C ALA A 305 15.89 -18.38 0.99
N LEU A 306 14.92 -18.19 0.10
CA LEU A 306 14.35 -16.87 -0.15
C LEU A 306 13.60 -16.31 1.06
N ILE A 307 12.81 -17.11 1.81
CA ILE A 307 12.10 -16.58 2.98
C ILE A 307 13.08 -16.17 4.07
N LYS A 308 14.16 -16.92 4.27
CA LYS A 308 15.23 -16.57 5.22
C LYS A 308 15.93 -15.27 4.82
N ASN A 309 16.23 -15.11 3.53
CA ASN A 309 16.80 -13.86 3.01
C ASN A 309 15.84 -12.67 3.20
N ASN A 310 14.56 -12.85 2.89
CA ASN A 310 13.53 -11.82 3.04
C ASN A 310 13.36 -11.42 4.51
N ALA A 311 13.37 -12.39 5.44
CA ALA A 311 13.30 -12.13 6.86
C ALA A 311 14.50 -11.33 7.37
N LYS A 312 15.71 -11.62 6.87
CA LYS A 312 16.92 -10.84 7.18
C LYS A 312 16.79 -9.40 6.67
N VAL A 313 16.38 -9.21 5.41
CA VAL A 313 16.19 -7.86 4.83
C VAL A 313 15.10 -7.09 5.58
N ALA A 314 13.96 -7.72 5.87
CA ALA A 314 12.88 -7.14 6.66
C ALA A 314 13.38 -6.71 8.05
N THR A 315 14.19 -7.53 8.70
CA THR A 315 14.76 -7.23 10.01
C THR A 315 15.67 -6.00 9.95
N ASN A 316 16.57 -5.95 8.97
CA ASN A 316 17.46 -4.81 8.78
C ASN A 316 16.67 -3.51 8.53
N ILE A 317 15.61 -3.57 7.72
CA ILE A 317 14.71 -2.44 7.48
C ILE A 317 14.01 -2.01 8.77
N ALA A 318 13.47 -2.95 9.55
CA ALA A 318 12.77 -2.66 10.81
C ALA A 318 13.71 -2.01 11.84
N VAL A 319 14.96 -2.46 11.93
CA VAL A 319 16.00 -1.90 12.78
C VAL A 319 16.31 -0.46 12.37
N GLU A 320 16.56 -0.20 11.09
CA GLU A 320 16.83 1.15 10.57
C GLU A 320 15.63 2.09 10.74
N LEU A 321 14.41 1.60 10.49
CA LEU A 321 13.18 2.37 10.71
C LEU A 321 13.03 2.78 12.18
N THR A 322 13.36 1.88 13.10
CA THR A 322 13.33 2.16 14.54
C THR A 322 14.36 3.22 14.93
N LYS A 323 15.59 3.16 14.38
CA LYS A 323 16.63 4.18 14.61
C LYS A 323 16.16 5.57 14.14
N LEU A 324 15.69 5.66 12.90
CA LEU A 324 15.19 6.91 12.30
C LEU A 324 14.04 7.55 13.10
N LYS A 325 13.16 6.72 13.68
CA LYS A 325 12.06 7.19 14.54
C LYS A 325 12.56 7.71 15.89
N ARG A 326 13.56 7.05 16.48
CA ARG A 326 14.18 7.50 17.75
C ARG A 326 14.90 8.83 17.58
N GLU A 327 15.64 9.01 16.49
CA GLU A 327 16.31 10.27 16.16
C GLU A 327 15.31 11.43 16.00
N SER A 328 14.19 11.16 15.32
CA SER A 328 13.12 12.15 15.13
C SER A 328 12.47 12.57 16.46
N ASN A 329 12.32 11.63 17.40
CA ASN A 329 11.79 11.90 18.75
C ASN A 329 12.84 12.56 19.68
N GLY A 330 14.12 12.27 19.48
CA GLY A 330 15.24 12.85 20.23
C GLY A 330 15.52 14.31 19.87
N ASN A 331 15.38 14.68 18.59
CA ASN A 331 15.54 16.07 18.14
C ASN A 331 14.43 17.03 18.59
N THR A 332 13.36 16.53 19.21
CA THR A 332 12.36 17.34 19.94
C THR A 332 12.76 17.67 21.39
N ARG A 333 13.95 17.28 21.86
CA ARG A 333 14.48 17.62 23.18
C ARG A 333 15.89 18.21 23.10
N VAL A 334 15.99 19.45 22.61
CA VAL A 334 17.13 20.33 22.94
C VAL A 334 16.59 21.50 23.77
N PRO A 335 16.94 21.61 25.07
CA PRO A 335 16.75 22.85 25.80
C PRO A 335 17.67 23.89 25.14
N GLY A 336 17.09 25.01 24.69
CA GLY A 336 17.83 26.05 24.02
C GLY A 336 19.08 26.48 24.79
N LYS A 337 20.25 26.21 24.19
CA LYS A 337 21.41 27.09 24.31
C LYS A 337 21.59 27.76 22.96
N TYR A 338 20.95 28.92 22.80
CA TYR A 338 21.41 29.88 21.80
C TYR A 338 22.75 30.40 22.28
N VAL A 339 23.83 29.90 21.68
CA VAL A 339 25.13 30.56 21.70
C VAL A 339 25.02 31.71 20.70
N SER A 340 25.25 32.94 21.18
CA SER A 340 25.37 34.11 20.33
C SER A 340 26.66 34.00 19.52
N THR A 341 26.55 33.79 18.22
CA THR A 341 27.59 34.17 17.27
C THR A 341 26.97 35.05 16.21
N ASP A 342 27.45 36.29 16.16
CA ASP A 342 27.19 37.25 15.11
C ASP A 342 27.59 36.67 13.76
N ILE A 343 26.60 36.41 12.91
CA ILE A 343 26.78 36.38 11.45
C ILE A 343 25.57 37.08 10.83
N GLY A 344 25.79 38.33 10.45
CA GLY A 344 24.91 39.05 9.53
C GLY A 344 24.85 38.35 8.18
N ASN A 345 23.78 37.61 7.92
CA ASN A 345 23.01 37.59 6.66
C ASN A 345 21.90 36.53 6.76
N LYS A 346 20.65 36.98 6.87
CA LYS A 346 19.46 36.12 6.94
C LYS A 346 19.22 35.39 5.60
N PRO A 347 19.03 34.06 5.56
CA PRO A 347 18.42 33.42 4.40
C PRO A 347 16.92 33.75 4.37
N ARG A 348 16.48 34.45 3.32
CA ARG A 348 15.06 34.73 3.05
C ARG A 348 14.26 33.42 3.07
N SER A 349 13.20 33.39 3.89
CA SER A 349 12.40 32.21 4.21
C SER A 349 11.86 31.49 2.98
N VAL A 350 11.80 30.16 3.06
CA VAL A 350 11.18 29.24 2.07
C VAL A 350 9.77 29.71 1.66
N LEU A 351 9.05 30.38 2.56
CA LEU A 351 7.73 30.97 2.33
C LEU A 351 7.76 32.14 1.33
N LYS A 352 8.83 32.95 1.29
CA LYS A 352 8.98 34.02 0.28
C LYS A 352 9.22 33.42 -1.10
N ARG A 353 10.05 32.37 -1.22
CA ARG A 353 10.27 31.66 -2.49
C ARG A 353 9.00 31.01 -3.03
N LEU A 354 8.19 30.42 -2.15
CA LEU A 354 6.90 29.86 -2.52
C LEU A 354 5.91 30.96 -2.96
N TRP A 355 5.91 32.11 -2.28
CA TRP A 355 5.04 33.23 -2.64
C TRP A 355 5.45 33.89 -3.95
N ASP A 356 6.74 33.97 -4.24
CA ASP A 356 7.25 34.47 -5.52
C ASP A 356 6.93 33.48 -6.65
N LYS A 357 6.98 32.16 -6.42
CA LYS A 357 6.47 31.14 -7.37
C LYS A 357 4.97 31.31 -7.64
N LEU A 358 4.16 31.51 -6.61
CA LEU A 358 2.71 31.69 -6.75
C LEU A 358 2.34 32.99 -7.47
N ARG A 359 3.04 34.10 -7.20
CA ARG A 359 2.85 35.36 -7.93
C ARG A 359 3.21 35.22 -9.41
N ARG A 360 4.31 34.54 -9.74
CA ARG A 360 4.67 34.24 -11.13
C ARG A 360 3.63 33.35 -11.82
N ARG A 361 3.06 32.37 -11.12
CA ARG A 361 2.00 31.53 -11.68
C ARG A 361 0.72 32.34 -11.94
N LYS A 362 0.35 33.25 -11.03
CA LYS A 362 -0.81 34.15 -11.20
C LYS A 362 -0.62 35.12 -12.37
N SER A 363 0.59 35.64 -12.61
CA SER A 363 0.86 36.49 -13.77
C SER A 363 0.79 35.71 -15.09
N ILE A 364 1.33 34.49 -15.12
CA ILE A 364 1.26 33.60 -16.30
C ILE A 364 -0.19 33.24 -16.64
N LEU A 365 -1.01 32.88 -15.65
CA LEU A 365 -2.44 32.58 -15.88
C LEU A 365 -3.23 33.80 -16.38
N ALA A 366 -2.90 35.00 -15.90
CA ALA A 366 -3.51 36.25 -16.36
C ALA A 366 -3.09 36.65 -17.79
N GLU A 367 -1.94 36.15 -18.25
CA GLU A 367 -1.42 36.33 -19.61
C GLU A 367 -2.03 35.29 -20.56
N GLU A 368 -2.06 34.00 -20.17
CA GLU A 368 -2.79 32.93 -20.87
C GLU A 368 -4.27 33.29 -21.08
N ARG A 369 -4.93 33.86 -20.07
CA ARG A 369 -6.33 34.33 -20.18
C ARG A 369 -6.48 35.49 -21.16
N ARG A 370 -5.50 36.40 -21.25
CA ARG A 370 -5.52 37.53 -22.19
C ARG A 370 -5.32 37.06 -23.63
N GLU A 371 -4.39 36.13 -23.86
CA GLU A 371 -4.18 35.51 -25.17
C GLU A 371 -5.42 34.73 -25.65
N LEU A 372 -6.05 33.97 -24.74
CA LEU A 372 -7.28 33.24 -25.04
C LEU A 372 -8.46 34.17 -25.37
N MET A 373 -8.55 35.33 -24.74
CA MET A 373 -9.57 36.35 -25.02
C MET A 373 -9.27 37.15 -26.30
N ALA A 374 -7.99 37.33 -26.66
CA ALA A 374 -7.56 38.08 -27.85
C ALA A 374 -7.84 37.33 -29.16
N THR A 375 -8.00 36.00 -29.13
CA THR A 375 -8.26 35.16 -30.32
C THR A 375 -9.74 35.08 -30.75
N GLY A 376 -10.59 36.04 -30.34
CA GLY A 376 -11.91 36.27 -30.91
C GLY A 376 -12.97 35.22 -30.54
N GLY A 377 -13.50 35.31 -29.31
CA GLY A 377 -14.62 34.48 -28.87
C GLY A 377 -15.03 34.75 -27.43
N GLY A 378 -15.45 35.98 -27.10
CA GLY A 378 -16.01 36.30 -25.79
C GLY A 378 -17.42 35.69 -25.62
N PRO A 379 -17.78 35.14 -24.44
CA PRO A 379 -19.12 34.58 -24.20
C PRO A 379 -20.19 35.69 -24.12
N PRO A 380 -21.47 35.41 -24.46
CA PRO A 380 -22.56 36.37 -24.30
C PRO A 380 -22.79 36.67 -22.81
N LYS A 381 -23.20 37.92 -22.51
CA LYS A 381 -23.54 38.41 -21.17
C LYS A 381 -24.69 37.57 -20.57
N PRO A 382 -24.60 37.10 -19.32
CA PRO A 382 -25.73 36.47 -18.65
C PRO A 382 -26.81 37.51 -18.30
N PRO A 383 -28.11 37.14 -18.29
CA PRO A 383 -29.18 38.03 -17.87
C PRO A 383 -29.11 38.32 -16.36
N ALA A 384 -29.60 39.50 -15.98
CA ALA A 384 -29.47 40.05 -14.64
C ALA A 384 -30.37 39.34 -13.60
N SER A 385 -29.76 39.02 -12.45
CA SER A 385 -30.31 38.97 -11.08
C SER A 385 -31.65 38.24 -10.81
N ARG A 386 -31.58 37.22 -9.94
CA ARG A 386 -32.38 37.12 -8.71
C ARG A 386 -31.62 36.30 -7.66
N GLN A 387 -31.54 36.84 -6.45
CA GLN A 387 -30.97 36.19 -5.25
C GLN A 387 -32.03 35.33 -4.53
N PRO A 388 -31.65 34.51 -3.54
CA PRO A 388 -32.19 33.17 -3.31
C PRO A 388 -33.31 33.13 -2.28
N GLU A 389 -34.11 32.06 -2.31
CA GLU A 389 -34.90 31.64 -1.16
C GLU A 389 -34.50 30.22 -0.74
N PHE A 390 -34.23 30.13 0.56
CA PHE A 390 -34.02 28.93 1.35
C PHE A 390 -35.32 28.14 1.47
N ASP A 391 -35.22 26.81 1.44
CA ASP A 391 -35.70 25.91 2.49
C ASP A 391 -36.23 24.56 1.95
N ASN A 392 -35.84 23.53 2.72
CA ASN A 392 -36.60 22.31 3.01
C ASN A 392 -36.46 21.04 2.12
N LEU A 393 -35.80 20.07 2.78
CA LEU A 393 -36.23 18.68 3.02
C LEU A 393 -36.05 17.60 1.92
N ILE A 394 -35.09 16.71 2.19
CA ILE A 394 -35.07 15.25 1.88
C ILE A 394 -36.41 14.60 2.35
N PRO A 395 -37.00 13.51 1.78
CA PRO A 395 -36.43 12.37 1.03
C PRO A 395 -37.23 11.92 -0.23
N HIS A 396 -36.66 10.97 -1.00
CA HIS A 396 -37.25 9.63 -1.30
C HIS A 396 -36.61 9.02 -2.56
N LEU A 397 -35.86 7.92 -2.36
CA LEU A 397 -35.72 6.88 -3.37
C LEU A 397 -37.10 6.28 -3.63
N ASN A 398 -37.49 6.18 -4.90
CA ASN A 398 -38.40 5.16 -5.41
C ASN A 398 -38.03 4.92 -6.89
N PHE A 399 -37.45 3.76 -7.17
CA PHE A 399 -37.32 3.22 -8.52
C PHE A 399 -38.21 1.97 -8.60
N GLU A 400 -39.35 2.14 -9.26
CA GLU A 400 -40.24 1.15 -9.87
C GLU A 400 -40.92 1.96 -10.98
N THR A 401 -41.18 1.53 -12.22
CA THR A 401 -41.21 0.29 -13.02
C THR A 401 -41.27 0.83 -14.47
N ASN A 402 -40.86 0.20 -15.57
CA ASN A 402 -41.33 -1.00 -16.27
C ASN A 402 -40.53 -0.99 -17.58
N VAL A 403 -40.05 -2.14 -18.05
CA VAL A 403 -39.64 -2.31 -19.45
C VAL A 403 -40.47 -3.48 -19.96
N ASP A 404 -41.41 -3.18 -20.84
CA ASP A 404 -42.13 -4.18 -21.62
C ASP A 404 -41.21 -4.71 -22.73
N ASP A 405 -41.23 -6.02 -22.87
CA ASP A 405 -40.67 -6.82 -23.96
C ASP A 405 -41.28 -6.44 -25.30
N ASP A 406 -40.48 -6.46 -26.39
CA ASP A 406 -40.88 -7.11 -27.64
C ASP A 406 -39.79 -7.09 -28.73
N PHE A 407 -39.81 -8.19 -29.50
CA PHE A 407 -39.28 -8.46 -30.84
C PHE A 407 -37.98 -9.27 -31.05
N GLU A 408 -38.25 -10.51 -31.51
CA GLU A 408 -37.41 -11.51 -32.13
C GLU A 408 -36.75 -11.07 -33.47
N GLY A 409 -35.56 -11.63 -33.72
CA GLY A 409 -35.20 -12.30 -34.98
C GLY A 409 -34.96 -11.47 -36.24
N ILE A 410 -33.74 -11.56 -36.82
CA ILE A 410 -33.52 -12.02 -38.21
C ILE A 410 -32.00 -12.20 -38.47
N ASN A 411 -31.74 -13.31 -39.15
CA ASN A 411 -30.48 -13.91 -39.56
C ASN A 411 -30.12 -13.44 -40.99
N LEU A 412 -28.85 -13.13 -41.30
CA LEU A 412 -28.42 -12.93 -42.70
C LEU A 412 -27.03 -13.52 -42.97
N LYS A 413 -27.02 -14.57 -43.79
CA LYS A 413 -25.91 -15.00 -44.65
C LYS A 413 -26.17 -14.53 -46.09
N ASN A 414 -25.06 -14.27 -46.79
CA ASN A 414 -24.79 -14.34 -48.23
C ASN A 414 -24.90 -13.10 -49.14
N ASN A 415 -23.79 -12.95 -49.87
CA ASN A 415 -23.59 -12.52 -51.26
C ASN A 415 -23.33 -11.04 -51.62
N ALA A 416 -22.03 -10.77 -51.78
CA ALA A 416 -21.36 -10.34 -53.02
C ALA A 416 -22.19 -9.62 -54.09
N GLN A 417 -21.81 -8.37 -54.41
CA GLN A 417 -21.31 -7.92 -55.72
C GLN A 417 -21.07 -6.41 -55.67
N GLY A 418 -19.95 -5.96 -56.24
CA GLY A 418 -19.54 -4.56 -56.21
C GLY A 418 -20.21 -3.70 -57.27
N THR A 419 -20.35 -2.41 -56.97
CA THR A 419 -20.20 -1.31 -57.93
C THR A 419 -19.81 -0.05 -57.15
N SER A 420 -18.86 0.69 -57.70
CA SER A 420 -18.34 1.95 -57.20
C SER A 420 -19.40 3.05 -57.19
N ALA A 421 -19.48 3.79 -56.08
CA ALA A 421 -20.02 5.15 -56.05
C ALA A 421 -19.21 5.96 -55.04
N LEU A 422 -18.36 6.84 -55.56
CA LEU A 422 -17.63 7.87 -54.81
C LEU A 422 -18.61 8.71 -53.97
N LYS A 423 -18.50 8.65 -52.64
CA LYS A 423 -18.94 9.73 -51.74
C LYS A 423 -17.73 10.31 -51.01
N LYS A 424 -17.58 11.62 -51.16
CA LYS A 424 -16.51 12.49 -50.65
C LYS A 424 -16.29 12.33 -49.14
N PRO A 425 -15.05 12.51 -48.63
CA PRO A 425 -14.79 12.47 -47.20
C PRO A 425 -15.53 13.61 -46.49
N HIS A 426 -16.20 13.27 -45.38
CA HIS A 426 -16.75 14.25 -44.45
C HIS A 426 -15.60 15.11 -43.91
N VAL A 427 -15.62 16.40 -44.26
CA VAL A 427 -14.81 17.42 -43.63
C VAL A 427 -15.31 17.58 -42.19
N TYR A 428 -14.59 16.98 -41.23
CA TYR A 428 -14.70 17.39 -39.83
C TYR A 428 -14.23 18.84 -39.74
N LYS A 429 -15.13 19.76 -39.37
CA LYS A 429 -14.74 21.14 -39.07
C LYS A 429 -13.90 21.14 -37.79
N GLU A 430 -12.60 21.37 -37.92
CA GLU A 430 -11.61 21.44 -36.81
C GLU A 430 -11.95 22.44 -35.69
N ASN A 431 -12.95 23.31 -35.87
CA ASN A 431 -13.23 24.41 -34.95
C ASN A 431 -14.11 24.06 -33.73
N ASP A 432 -14.90 22.98 -33.75
CA ASP A 432 -15.83 22.70 -32.63
C ASP A 432 -15.15 22.02 -31.43
N GLY A 433 -14.20 21.10 -31.68
CA GLY A 433 -13.42 20.46 -30.61
C GLY A 433 -12.49 21.44 -29.88
N LEU A 434 -11.93 22.41 -30.62
CA LEU A 434 -11.05 23.43 -30.05
C LEU A 434 -11.81 24.39 -29.13
N ASN A 435 -13.05 24.74 -29.48
CA ASN A 435 -13.88 25.61 -28.66
C ASN A 435 -14.34 24.94 -27.35
N GLU A 436 -14.68 23.65 -27.37
CA GLU A 436 -15.01 22.91 -26.16
C GLU A 436 -13.78 22.71 -25.25
N LEU A 437 -12.61 22.45 -25.81
CA LEU A 437 -11.35 22.42 -25.05
C LEU A 437 -11.00 23.77 -24.42
N LYS A 438 -11.21 24.88 -25.15
CA LYS A 438 -11.04 26.24 -24.61
C LYS A 438 -12.00 26.52 -23.45
N LYS A 439 -13.26 26.11 -23.54
CA LYS A 439 -14.25 26.24 -22.45
C LYS A 439 -13.85 25.43 -21.22
N ALA A 440 -13.45 24.17 -21.39
CA ALA A 440 -12.99 23.32 -20.30
C ALA A 440 -11.75 23.91 -19.61
N ARG A 441 -10.80 24.46 -20.39
CA ARG A 441 -9.60 25.11 -19.85
C ARG A 441 -9.94 26.39 -19.06
N LEU A 442 -10.86 27.22 -19.56
CA LEU A 442 -11.30 28.42 -18.85
C LEU A 442 -12.00 28.08 -17.51
N GLN A 443 -12.77 26.99 -17.45
CA GLN A 443 -13.36 26.52 -16.20
C GLN A 443 -12.29 26.05 -15.20
N LEU A 444 -11.25 25.38 -15.69
CA LEU A 444 -10.13 24.93 -14.85
C LEU A 444 -9.36 26.12 -14.26
N ILE A 445 -9.05 27.13 -15.09
CA ILE A 445 -8.40 28.37 -14.65
C ILE A 445 -9.23 29.09 -13.57
N LYS A 446 -10.56 29.19 -13.75
CA LYS A 446 -11.44 29.79 -12.74
C LYS A 446 -11.41 29.03 -11.40
N ARG A 447 -11.33 27.70 -11.43
CA ARG A 447 -11.20 26.89 -10.20
C ARG A 447 -9.85 27.11 -9.52
N GLU A 448 -8.76 27.18 -10.29
CA GLU A 448 -7.42 27.49 -9.76
C GLU A 448 -7.35 28.89 -9.16
N GLU A 449 -7.97 29.89 -9.79
CA GLU A 449 -8.06 31.27 -9.25
C GLU A 449 -8.85 31.31 -7.93
N ALA A 450 -9.98 30.58 -7.85
CA ALA A 450 -10.78 30.51 -6.62
C ALA A 450 -10.03 29.83 -5.46
N GLN A 451 -9.33 28.73 -5.73
CA GLN A 451 -8.48 28.07 -4.72
C GLN A 451 -7.35 28.98 -4.24
N MET A 452 -6.79 29.80 -5.14
CA MET A 452 -5.76 30.78 -4.80
C MET A 452 -6.28 31.92 -3.93
N GLU A 453 -7.52 32.37 -4.14
CA GLU A 453 -8.19 33.36 -3.27
C GLU A 453 -8.52 32.77 -1.89
N GLU A 454 -8.98 31.51 -1.83
CA GLU A 454 -9.20 30.81 -0.57
C GLU A 454 -7.91 30.68 0.26
N LEU A 455 -6.81 30.28 -0.39
CA LEU A 455 -5.46 30.25 0.22
C LEU A 455 -5.01 31.63 0.70
N HIS A 456 -5.36 32.70 -0.03
CA HIS A 456 -5.06 34.07 0.40
C HIS A 456 -5.86 34.46 1.65
N MET A 457 -7.15 34.11 1.70
CA MET A 457 -8.02 34.36 2.85
C MET A 457 -7.58 33.59 4.09
N ILE A 458 -7.15 32.32 3.94
CA ILE A 458 -6.59 31.52 5.05
C ILE A 458 -5.34 32.21 5.62
N ARG A 459 -4.45 32.73 4.77
CA ARG A 459 -3.26 33.48 5.23
C ARG A 459 -3.59 34.77 5.94
N MET A 460 -4.61 35.51 5.49
CA MET A 460 -5.05 36.73 6.16
C MET A 460 -5.60 36.43 7.56
N LYS A 461 -6.39 35.36 7.71
CA LYS A 461 -6.84 34.88 9.03
C LYS A 461 -5.67 34.45 9.90
N GLU A 462 -4.70 33.71 9.38
CA GLU A 462 -3.52 33.29 10.14
C GLU A 462 -2.69 34.49 10.62
N ALA A 463 -2.51 35.51 9.78
CA ALA A 463 -1.84 36.75 10.14
C ALA A 463 -2.60 37.52 11.24
N GLN A 464 -3.95 37.51 11.19
CA GLN A 464 -4.79 38.10 12.23
C GLN A 464 -4.64 37.35 13.56
N TYR A 465 -4.74 36.01 13.55
CA TYR A 465 -4.54 35.18 14.75
C TYR A 465 -3.17 35.41 15.39
N ARG A 466 -2.11 35.56 14.58
CA ARG A 466 -0.76 35.88 15.10
C ARG A 466 -0.70 37.25 15.76
N ARG A 467 -1.41 38.26 15.23
CA ARG A 467 -1.48 39.59 15.85
C ARG A 467 -2.28 39.56 17.15
N GLU A 468 -3.39 38.82 17.20
CA GLU A 468 -4.20 38.65 18.41
C GLU A 468 -3.45 37.88 19.49
N ALA A 469 -2.73 36.81 19.13
CA ALA A 469 -1.88 36.06 20.04
C ALA A 469 -0.74 36.93 20.61
N ALA A 470 -0.13 37.79 19.78
CA ALA A 470 0.90 38.73 20.24
C ALA A 470 0.34 39.78 21.22
N LYS A 471 -0.87 40.31 20.95
CA LYS A 471 -1.57 41.22 21.88
C LYS A 471 -1.91 40.54 23.21
N PHE A 472 -2.36 39.30 23.16
CA PHE A 472 -2.66 38.52 24.36
C PHE A 472 -1.40 38.27 25.21
N LEU A 473 -0.27 37.94 24.57
CA LEU A 473 1.02 37.78 25.24
C LEU A 473 1.48 39.09 25.90
N MET A 474 1.36 40.23 25.23
CA MET A 474 1.69 41.55 25.81
C MET A 474 0.82 41.89 27.02
N MET A 475 -0.50 41.64 26.96
CA MET A 475 -1.39 41.85 28.12
C MET A 475 -1.05 40.93 29.32
N GLN A 476 -0.57 39.71 29.07
CA GLN A 476 -0.14 38.79 30.12
C GLN A 476 1.18 39.22 30.77
N GLU A 477 2.07 39.87 30.02
CA GLU A 477 3.31 40.45 30.54
C GLU A 477 3.05 41.73 31.35
N GLU A 478 2.10 42.57 30.93
CA GLU A 478 1.67 43.75 31.70
C GLU A 478 0.99 43.38 33.02
N LYS A 479 0.19 42.31 33.07
CA LYS A 479 -0.40 41.81 34.33
C LYS A 479 0.61 41.16 35.29
N LYS A 480 1.82 40.85 34.82
CA LYS A 480 2.92 40.28 35.61
C LYS A 480 3.86 41.33 36.18
N LYS A 481 3.85 42.54 35.65
CA LYS A 481 4.52 43.71 36.22
C LYS A 481 3.58 44.39 37.20
#